data_AF-A0AAD6YSE6-F1
#
_entry.id   AF-A0AAD6YSE6-F1
#
_cell.length_a   1.000
_cell.length_b   1.000
_cell.length_c   1.000
_cell.angle_alpha   90.00
_cell.angle_beta   90.00
_cell.angle_gamma   90.00
#
_symmetry.space_group_name_H-M   'P 1'
#
loop_
_entity.id
_entity.type
_entity.pdbx_description
1 polymer ?
#
loop_
_entity_poly.entity_id
_entity_poly.type
_entity_poly.pdbx_seq_one_letter_code
_entity_poly.pdbx_strand_id
1 'polypeptide(L)'
;PFSTWTSAAIQLWSWTGSIQKSRVEIKRLIALLASPLFSKEEVKVLDFDVETAKLDQHFASSSRDGWRPASVSISVPDGKPHASEADAPTYIVDGLWYRPLTQVIKA
;
A
#
# COMPACT_ATOMS: atom_id res chain seq x y z
N PRO A 1 -30.61 -24.30 -13.46
CA PRO A 1 -29.56 -24.52 -14.48
C PRO A 1 -29.12 -23.18 -15.09
N PHE A 2 -27.81 -22.95 -15.24
CA PHE A 2 -27.25 -21.66 -15.71
C PHE A 2 -27.67 -21.32 -17.15
N SER A 3 -27.92 -20.03 -17.44
CA SER A 3 -28.43 -19.58 -18.74
C SER A 3 -27.38 -19.55 -19.85
N THR A 4 -26.10 -19.47 -19.50
CA THR A 4 -24.98 -19.42 -20.45
C THR A 4 -23.78 -20.19 -19.92
N TRP A 5 -22.93 -20.67 -20.83
CA TRP A 5 -21.66 -21.31 -20.46
C TRP A 5 -20.80 -20.41 -19.58
N THR A 6 -20.68 -19.12 -19.91
CA THR A 6 -19.92 -18.13 -19.15
C THR A 6 -20.41 -18.02 -17.70
N SER A 7 -21.73 -18.00 -17.49
CA SER A 7 -22.30 -17.95 -16.14
C SER A 7 -21.99 -19.21 -15.33
N ALA A 8 -22.02 -20.38 -15.96
CA ALA A 8 -21.65 -21.64 -15.32
C ALA A 8 -20.15 -21.68 -14.98
N ALA A 9 -19.28 -21.27 -15.91
CA ALA A 9 -17.84 -21.28 -15.75
C ALA A 9 -17.37 -20.32 -14.64
N ILE A 10 -17.88 -19.09 -14.63
CA ILE A 10 -17.57 -18.11 -13.57
C ILE A 10 -18.07 -18.61 -12.22
N GLN A 11 -19.28 -19.20 -12.17
CA GLN A 11 -19.83 -19.72 -10.92
C GLN A 11 -18.98 -20.90 -10.40
N LEU A 12 -18.58 -21.84 -11.25
CA LEU A 12 -17.72 -22.96 -10.86
C LEU A 12 -16.34 -22.48 -10.40
N TRP A 13 -15.72 -21.55 -11.15
CA TRP A 13 -14.45 -20.93 -10.77
C TRP A 13 -14.56 -20.21 -9.42
N SER A 14 -15.67 -19.51 -9.16
CA SER A 14 -15.86 -18.80 -7.89
C SER A 14 -15.92 -19.71 -6.66
N TRP A 15 -16.23 -20.99 -6.85
CA TRP A 15 -16.25 -22.01 -5.80
C TRP A 15 -14.89 -22.70 -5.62
N THR A 16 -13.86 -22.31 -6.39
CA THR A 16 -12.49 -22.81 -6.17
C THR A 16 -11.90 -22.21 -4.90
N GLY A 17 -11.15 -23.03 -4.15
CA GLY A 17 -10.88 -22.94 -2.70
C GLY A 17 -10.13 -21.73 -2.12
N SER A 18 -10.40 -20.51 -2.58
CA SER A 18 -9.96 -19.28 -1.91
C SER A 18 -11.15 -18.58 -1.28
N ILE A 19 -11.09 -18.43 0.04
CA ILE A 19 -12.04 -17.66 0.86
C ILE A 19 -12.09 -16.16 0.51
N GLN A 20 -11.16 -15.67 -0.32
CA GLN A 20 -11.08 -14.26 -0.72
C GLN A 20 -12.04 -13.91 -1.88
N LYS A 21 -12.64 -14.90 -2.54
CA LYS A 21 -13.55 -14.68 -3.68
C LYS A 21 -14.96 -14.37 -3.18
N SER A 22 -15.23 -13.10 -2.89
CA SER A 22 -16.57 -12.65 -2.53
C SER A 22 -17.46 -12.45 -3.77
N ARG A 23 -18.78 -12.50 -3.57
CA ARG A 23 -19.76 -12.14 -4.62
C ARG A 23 -19.55 -10.73 -5.17
N VAL A 24 -19.00 -9.82 -4.37
CA VAL A 24 -18.69 -8.44 -4.78
C VAL A 24 -17.47 -8.42 -5.70
N GLU A 25 -16.40 -9.12 -5.34
CA GLU A 25 -15.19 -9.21 -6.19
C GLU A 25 -15.48 -9.87 -7.54
N ILE A 26 -16.35 -10.89 -7.57
CA ILE A 26 -16.75 -11.53 -8.83
C ILE A 26 -17.48 -10.54 -9.73
N LYS A 27 -18.36 -9.68 -9.17
CA LYS A 27 -19.02 -8.63 -9.95
C LYS A 27 -18.02 -7.60 -10.50
N ARG A 28 -17.00 -7.23 -9.72
CA ARG A 28 -15.92 -6.33 -10.18
C ARG A 28 -15.12 -6.96 -11.31
N LEU A 29 -14.80 -8.25 -11.21
CA LEU A 29 -14.15 -9.00 -12.28
C LEU A 29 -15.01 -9.02 -13.55
N ILE A 30 -16.32 -9.26 -13.45
CA ILE A 30 -17.23 -9.23 -14.60
C ILE A 30 -17.22 -7.83 -15.26
N ALA A 31 -17.22 -6.76 -14.47
CA ALA A 31 -17.13 -5.39 -14.98
C ALA A 31 -15.79 -5.12 -15.70
N LEU A 32 -14.68 -5.64 -15.16
CA LEU A 32 -13.35 -5.56 -15.79
C LEU A 32 -13.34 -6.26 -17.16
N LEU A 33 -13.86 -7.50 -17.22
CA LEU A 33 -13.95 -8.28 -18.46
C LEU A 33 -14.88 -7.65 -19.51
N ALA A 34 -15.84 -6.82 -19.08
CA ALA A 34 -16.75 -6.09 -19.96
C ALA A 34 -16.17 -4.74 -20.44
N SER A 35 -15.01 -4.31 -19.92
CA SER A 35 -14.37 -3.06 -20.31
C SER A 35 -13.95 -3.07 -21.78
N PRO A 36 -14.12 -1.97 -22.53
CA PRO A 36 -13.61 -1.87 -23.91
C PRO A 36 -12.08 -1.92 -23.99
N LEU A 37 -11.39 -1.69 -22.87
CA LEU A 37 -9.93 -1.77 -22.78
C LEU A 37 -9.44 -3.20 -22.52
N PHE A 38 -10.34 -4.15 -22.23
CA PHE A 38 -9.95 -5.52 -21.97
C PHE A 38 -9.70 -6.27 -23.29
N SER A 39 -8.45 -6.67 -23.53
CA SER A 39 -8.08 -7.54 -24.64
C SER A 39 -7.94 -8.99 -24.18
N LYS A 40 -8.55 -9.92 -24.91
CA LYS A 40 -8.41 -11.37 -24.65
C LYS A 40 -7.06 -11.90 -25.10
N GLU A 41 -6.44 -11.23 -26.05
CA GLU A 41 -5.14 -11.57 -26.62
C GLU A 41 -4.02 -11.30 -25.62
N GLU A 42 -4.11 -10.18 -24.89
CA GLU A 42 -3.17 -9.80 -23.83
C GLU A 42 -3.19 -10.78 -22.65
N VAL A 43 -4.35 -11.35 -22.32
CA VAL A 43 -4.47 -12.35 -21.23
C VAL A 43 -3.63 -13.60 -21.49
N LYS A 44 -3.38 -13.97 -22.75
CA LYS A 44 -2.60 -15.18 -23.07
C LYS A 44 -1.12 -15.02 -22.79
N VAL A 45 -0.61 -13.80 -22.88
CA VAL A 45 0.81 -13.47 -22.64
C VAL A 45 1.03 -12.87 -21.25
N LEU A 46 -0.05 -12.63 -20.51
CA LEU A 46 -0.01 -12.09 -19.17
C LEU A 46 0.59 -13.11 -18.19
N ASP A 47 1.76 -12.79 -17.66
CA ASP A 47 2.36 -13.46 -16.52
C ASP A 47 2.09 -12.62 -15.26
N PHE A 48 1.21 -13.11 -14.41
CA PHE A 48 0.77 -12.38 -13.21
C PHE A 48 1.89 -12.24 -12.18
N ASP A 49 2.82 -13.21 -12.10
CA ASP A 49 3.93 -13.19 -11.15
C ASP A 49 4.96 -12.14 -11.57
N VAL A 50 5.24 -12.04 -12.88
CA VAL A 50 6.15 -11.01 -13.42
C VAL A 50 5.58 -9.61 -13.24
N GLU A 51 4.30 -9.39 -13.53
CA GLU A 51 3.67 -8.07 -13.33
C GLU A 51 3.59 -7.70 -11.85
N THR A 52 3.34 -8.66 -10.96
CA THR A 52 3.39 -8.44 -9.51
C THR A 52 4.80 -8.06 -9.07
N ALA A 53 5.84 -8.76 -9.56
CA ALA A 53 7.22 -8.44 -9.25
C ALA A 53 7.64 -7.04 -9.75
N LYS A 54 7.19 -6.62 -10.94
CA LYS A 54 7.40 -5.25 -11.44
C LYS A 54 6.70 -4.21 -10.57
N LEU A 55 5.47 -4.51 -10.13
CA LEU A 55 4.72 -3.63 -9.24
C LEU A 55 5.42 -3.50 -7.87
N ASP A 56 5.89 -4.60 -7.31
CA ASP A 56 6.66 -4.63 -6.07
C ASP A 56 7.97 -3.87 -6.19
N GLN A 57 8.69 -4.02 -7.32
CA GLN A 57 9.90 -3.25 -7.60
C GLN A 57 9.61 -1.75 -7.74
N HIS A 58 8.49 -1.40 -8.38
CA HIS A 58 8.05 -0.02 -8.46
C HIS A 58 7.71 0.52 -7.07
N PHE A 59 7.06 -0.24 -6.20
CA PHE A 59 6.80 0.18 -4.82
C PHE A 59 8.08 0.31 -3.99
N ALA A 60 9.04 -0.60 -4.15
CA ALA A 60 10.34 -0.53 -3.47
C ALA A 60 11.18 0.68 -3.91
N SER A 61 11.07 1.10 -5.17
CA SER A 61 11.77 2.27 -5.70
C SER A 61 10.99 3.58 -5.53
N SER A 62 9.66 3.51 -5.47
CA SER A 62 8.82 4.64 -5.12
C SER A 62 8.90 4.82 -3.60
N SER A 63 9.79 5.69 -3.14
CA SER A 63 9.98 6.10 -1.74
C SER A 63 8.76 6.86 -1.17
N ARG A 64 7.56 6.28 -1.29
CA ARG A 64 6.27 6.85 -0.89
C ARG A 64 5.73 6.26 0.41
N ASP A 65 6.55 5.55 1.18
CA ASP A 65 6.13 5.13 2.53
C ASP A 65 5.87 6.34 3.45
N GLY A 66 6.19 7.56 3.00
CA GLY A 66 5.83 8.82 3.66
C GLY A 66 6.68 9.11 4.89
N TRP A 67 7.58 8.20 5.24
CA TRP A 67 8.59 8.37 6.27
C TRP A 67 9.65 9.37 5.81
N ARG A 68 9.89 10.36 6.66
CA ARG A 68 10.86 11.42 6.47
C ARG A 68 11.91 11.30 7.57
N PRO A 69 13.21 11.37 7.25
CA PRO A 69 14.24 11.46 8.26
C PRO A 69 14.08 12.77 9.03
N ALA A 70 14.32 12.73 10.33
CA ALA A 70 14.29 13.89 11.21
C ALA A 70 15.35 13.76 12.30
N SER A 71 15.74 14.90 12.84
CA SER A 71 16.54 15.01 14.05
C SER A 71 15.81 15.92 15.02
N VAL A 72 15.79 15.56 16.30
CA VAL A 72 15.14 16.37 17.35
C VAL A 72 16.18 16.75 18.38
N SER A 73 16.24 18.04 18.69
CA SER A 73 17.06 18.57 19.79
C SER A 73 16.23 18.52 21.07
N ILE A 74 16.75 17.84 22.08
CA ILE A 74 16.16 17.80 23.42
C ILE A 74 17.08 18.50 24.42
N SER A 75 16.52 19.35 25.27
CA SER A 75 17.26 19.95 26.39
C SER A 75 17.44 18.90 27.49
N VAL A 76 18.67 18.69 27.93
CA VAL A 76 19.03 17.67 28.92
C VAL A 76 19.40 18.34 30.24
N PRO A 77 18.82 17.91 31.37
CA PRO A 77 19.20 18.45 32.67
C PRO A 77 20.62 18.01 33.05
N ASP A 78 21.49 18.96 33.35
CA ASP A 78 22.87 18.74 33.81
C ASP A 78 23.06 19.04 35.31
N GLY A 79 21.97 19.35 36.01
CA GLY A 79 21.96 19.63 37.45
C GLY A 79 22.55 20.98 37.85
N LYS A 80 22.85 21.87 36.89
CA LYS A 80 23.39 23.21 37.15
C LYS A 80 22.31 24.29 36.97
N PRO A 81 22.38 25.40 37.72
CA PRO A 81 21.51 26.54 37.48
C PRO A 81 21.92 27.24 36.18
N HIS A 82 20.97 27.39 35.26
CA HIS A 82 21.12 28.13 34.01
C HIS A 82 20.26 29.39 34.04
N ALA A 83 20.69 30.44 33.32
CA ALA A 83 19.97 31.71 33.27
C ALA A 83 18.67 31.61 32.44
N SER A 84 18.64 30.70 31.46
CA SER A 84 17.49 30.42 30.62
C SER A 84 17.48 28.98 30.11
N GLU A 85 16.33 28.51 29.60
CA GLU A 85 16.21 27.19 28.98
C GLU A 85 17.07 27.04 27.71
N ALA A 86 17.37 28.15 27.03
CA ALA A 86 18.24 28.16 25.85
C ALA A 86 19.73 27.90 26.19
N ASP A 87 20.13 28.14 27.44
CA ASP A 87 21.50 27.90 27.93
C ASP A 87 21.70 26.45 28.41
N ALA A 88 20.62 25.67 28.50
CA ALA A 88 20.69 24.28 28.91
C ALA A 88 21.38 23.42 27.84
N PRO A 89 22.19 22.41 28.22
CA PRO A 89 22.81 21.50 27.28
C PRO A 89 21.78 20.78 26.41
N THR A 90 21.99 20.76 25.09
CA THR A 90 21.12 20.07 24.16
C THR A 90 21.75 18.77 23.65
N TYR A 91 20.92 17.75 23.49
CA TYR A 91 21.29 16.48 22.86
C TYR A 91 20.49 16.32 21.57
N ILE A 92 21.18 16.02 20.47
CA ILE A 92 20.56 15.80 19.17
C ILE A 92 20.32 14.30 19.01
N VAL A 93 19.05 13.92 18.88
CA VAL A 93 18.67 12.56 18.54
C VAL A 93 18.56 12.47 17.02
N ASP A 94 19.58 11.89 16.40
CA ASP A 94 19.62 11.62 14.95
C ASP A 94 19.02 10.25 14.60
N GLY A 95 18.70 10.06 13.31
CA GLY A 95 18.22 8.78 12.79
C GLY A 95 16.73 8.52 13.04
N LEU A 96 15.96 9.53 13.44
CA LEU A 96 14.51 9.41 13.59
C LEU A 96 13.86 9.40 12.21
N TRP A 97 12.80 8.62 12.09
CA TRP A 97 11.93 8.62 10.92
C TRP A 97 10.51 8.94 11.39
N TYR A 98 9.86 9.91 10.75
CA TYR A 98 8.49 10.28 11.09
C TYR A 98 7.62 10.37 9.85
N ARG A 99 6.31 10.15 10.00
CA ARG A 99 5.32 10.29 8.93
C ARG A 99 4.26 11.32 9.34
N PRO A 100 4.00 12.38 8.54
CA PRO A 100 3.00 13.39 8.90
C PRO A 100 1.60 12.79 9.05
N LEU A 101 0.91 13.07 10.18
CA LEU A 101 -0.44 12.57 10.46
C LEU A 101 -1.46 12.99 9.38
N THR A 102 -1.30 14.18 8.80
CA THR A 102 -2.13 14.69 7.70
C THR A 102 -2.02 13.89 6.40
N GLN A 103 -0.96 13.09 6.24
CA GLN A 103 -0.83 12.15 5.12
C GLN A 103 -1.43 10.77 5.41
N VAL A 104 -1.66 10.44 6.69
CA VAL A 104 -2.16 9.14 7.14
C VAL A 104 -3.68 9.18 7.33
N ILE A 105 -4.20 10.27 7.89
CA ILE A 105 -5.63 10.45 8.15
C ILE A 105 -6.25 11.17 6.95
N LYS A 106 -6.96 10.41 6.11
CA LYS A 106 -7.85 10.96 5.08
C LYS A 106 -9.26 11.01 5.65
N ALA A 107 -9.89 12.19 5.58
CA ALA A 107 -11.28 12.41 5.97
C ALA A 107 -12.26 11.72 5.00
#